data_AF-A0A957FAK4-F1
#
_entry.id   AF-A0A957FAK4-F1
#
_cell.length_a   1.000
_cell.length_b   1.000
_cell.length_c   1.000
_cell.angle_alpha   90.00
_cell.angle_beta   90.00
_cell.angle_gamma   90.00
#
_symmetry.space_group_name_H-M   'P 1'
#
loop_
_entity.id
_entity.type
_entity.pdbx_description
1 polymer ?
#
loop_
_entity_poly.entity_id
_entity_poly.type
_entity_poly.pdbx_seq_one_letter_code
_entity_poly.pdbx_strand_id
1 'polypeptide(L)'
;DLTAPTAAGTHTGYWQVRLPSGSLLRTRYFVRVVVPAATAVPPTATPTTAPDPAVDYFRANVTIADPGDEIALQWATQHADSATIYYLLGGQLSTSWQVPATGSMTYAIRPSERNRITFALYAARAGTDQFAQATLELPLTCPVTWFFTPAPDECAQDAALQSPGAEQPFEHGVMLWVEAQNCIYVLYDGPDANGEWTVYEDTWTPDDPVEDPNIDPPAGFYEPERGFGLVWRTYPEVRQRLGWATAPEQAFSTAYQSTARYKYNESYLRALDGGVYHLLPERSGWEKIA
;
A
#
# COMPACT_ATOMS: atom_id res chain seq x y z
N ASP A 1 -3.81 -70.24 44.47
CA ASP A 1 -3.57 -68.78 44.37
C ASP A 1 -4.68 -67.99 45.02
N LEU A 2 -4.31 -66.93 45.75
CA LEU A 2 -5.24 -65.95 46.31
C LEU A 2 -5.18 -64.68 45.45
N THR A 3 -6.34 -64.09 45.14
CA THR A 3 -6.43 -62.80 44.43
C THR A 3 -6.88 -61.71 45.41
N ALA A 4 -6.23 -60.55 45.39
CA ALA A 4 -6.59 -59.44 46.28
C ALA A 4 -7.99 -58.87 45.92
N PRO A 5 -8.82 -58.47 46.91
CA PRO A 5 -10.10 -57.83 46.65
C PRO A 5 -9.94 -56.49 45.93
N THR A 6 -10.88 -56.14 45.06
CA THR A 6 -10.88 -54.86 44.33
C THR A 6 -11.48 -53.71 45.15
N ALA A 7 -12.25 -54.00 46.19
CA ALA A 7 -12.85 -53.00 47.07
C ALA A 7 -11.84 -52.47 48.09
N ALA A 8 -11.75 -51.15 48.20
CA ALA A 8 -10.97 -50.48 49.23
C ALA A 8 -11.42 -50.90 50.64
N GLY A 9 -10.47 -51.12 51.56
CA GLY A 9 -10.74 -51.58 52.91
C GLY A 9 -9.74 -52.62 53.40
N THR A 10 -9.94 -53.07 54.64
CA THR A 10 -9.13 -54.13 55.25
C THR A 10 -9.87 -55.45 55.21
N HIS A 11 -9.32 -56.45 54.54
CA HIS A 11 -9.90 -57.78 54.35
C HIS A 11 -9.06 -58.83 55.08
N THR A 12 -9.69 -59.68 55.90
CA THR A 12 -8.98 -60.73 56.66
C THR A 12 -9.61 -62.09 56.43
N GLY A 13 -8.80 -63.08 56.05
CA GLY A 13 -9.21 -64.48 55.91
C GLY A 13 -8.45 -65.40 56.86
N TYR A 14 -9.14 -66.34 57.51
CA TYR A 14 -8.56 -67.28 58.48
C TYR A 14 -8.54 -68.70 57.94
N TRP A 15 -7.47 -69.43 58.25
CA TRP A 15 -7.27 -70.83 57.87
C TRP A 15 -6.83 -71.66 59.07
N GLN A 16 -7.29 -72.91 59.13
CA GLN A 16 -6.82 -73.92 60.06
C GLN A 16 -6.42 -75.17 59.30
N VAL A 17 -5.33 -75.79 59.73
CA VAL A 17 -4.90 -77.06 59.17
C VAL A 17 -5.80 -78.17 59.71
N ARG A 18 -6.39 -78.95 58.81
CA ARG A 18 -7.13 -80.18 59.12
C ARG A 18 -6.18 -81.37 58.99
N LEU A 19 -6.08 -82.18 60.03
CA LEU A 19 -5.30 -83.42 60.00
C LEU A 19 -6.05 -84.49 59.20
N PRO A 20 -5.37 -85.54 58.69
CA PRO A 20 -6.02 -86.63 57.95
C PRO A 20 -7.12 -87.35 58.74
N SER A 21 -7.05 -87.33 60.07
CA SER A 21 -8.07 -87.85 60.99
C SER A 21 -9.35 -87.00 61.07
N GLY A 22 -9.41 -85.88 60.36
CA GLY A 22 -10.56 -84.96 60.31
C GLY A 22 -10.55 -83.86 61.38
N SER A 23 -9.70 -83.98 62.42
CA SER A 23 -9.56 -82.98 63.49
C SER A 23 -8.83 -81.73 62.99
N LEU A 24 -9.28 -80.55 63.43
CA LEU A 24 -8.62 -79.27 63.16
C LEU A 24 -7.57 -78.97 64.23
N LEU A 25 -6.38 -78.51 63.82
CA LEU A 25 -5.38 -78.00 64.75
C LEU A 25 -5.86 -76.69 65.39
N ARG A 26 -5.53 -76.50 66.67
CA ARG A 26 -6.01 -75.37 67.47
C ARG A 26 -5.49 -74.02 66.98
N THR A 27 -4.31 -74.01 66.35
CA THR A 27 -3.69 -72.80 65.79
C THR A 27 -4.41 -72.32 64.53
N ARG A 28 -4.77 -71.04 64.49
CA ARG A 28 -5.35 -70.35 63.33
C ARG A 28 -4.29 -69.46 62.69
N TYR A 29 -4.19 -69.53 61.36
CA TYR A 29 -3.41 -68.59 60.56
C TYR A 29 -4.37 -67.62 59.89
N PHE A 30 -3.95 -66.38 59.67
CA PHE A 30 -4.73 -65.43 58.90
C PHE A 30 -3.87 -64.65 57.94
N VAL A 31 -4.50 -64.20 56.86
CA VAL A 31 -3.93 -63.24 55.91
C VAL A 31 -4.79 -62.00 55.95
N ARG A 32 -4.16 -60.84 56.16
CA ARG A 32 -4.82 -59.53 56.14
C ARG A 32 -4.28 -58.71 54.98
N VAL A 33 -5.17 -58.25 54.11
CA VAL A 33 -4.87 -57.38 52.96
C VAL A 33 -5.54 -56.04 53.18
N VAL A 34 -4.78 -54.95 53.03
CA VAL A 34 -5.32 -53.58 53.11
C VAL A 34 -5.24 -52.97 51.72
N VAL A 35 -6.40 -52.66 51.15
CA VAL A 35 -6.53 -51.98 49.85
C VAL A 35 -6.82 -50.50 50.13
N PRO A 36 -5.89 -49.57 49.86
CA PRO A 36 -6.11 -48.15 50.12
C PRO A 36 -7.22 -47.60 49.22
N ALA A 37 -8.05 -46.72 49.78
CA ALA A 37 -9.04 -45.98 48.99
C ALA A 37 -8.32 -44.99 48.06
N ALA A 38 -8.74 -44.90 46.80
CA ALA A 38 -8.19 -43.92 45.86
C ALA A 38 -8.48 -42.50 46.38
N THR A 39 -7.44 -41.73 46.68
CA THR A 39 -7.56 -40.30 46.97
C THR A 39 -8.01 -39.58 45.70
N ALA A 40 -9.15 -38.88 45.77
CA ALA A 40 -9.62 -38.02 44.69
C ALA A 40 -8.56 -36.95 44.39
N VAL A 41 -8.07 -36.90 43.16
CA VAL A 41 -7.25 -35.79 42.67
C VAL A 41 -8.15 -34.55 42.61
N PRO A 42 -7.75 -33.39 43.18
CA PRO A 42 -8.54 -32.17 43.02
C PRO A 42 -8.67 -31.87 41.52
N PRO A 43 -9.83 -31.38 41.04
CA PRO A 43 -9.98 -31.03 39.63
C PRO A 43 -8.94 -29.96 39.27
N THR A 44 -8.09 -30.24 38.28
CA THR A 44 -7.24 -29.24 37.64
C THR A 44 -8.14 -28.11 37.14
N ALA A 45 -7.96 -26.88 37.64
CA ALA A 45 -8.63 -25.72 37.10
C ALA A 45 -8.33 -25.65 35.59
N THR A 46 -9.36 -25.71 34.75
CA THR A 46 -9.20 -25.44 33.32
C THR A 46 -8.60 -24.04 33.18
N PRO A 47 -7.50 -23.84 32.44
CA PRO A 47 -7.01 -22.49 32.19
C PRO A 47 -8.13 -21.71 31.51
N THR A 48 -8.69 -20.70 32.20
CA THR A 48 -9.54 -19.72 31.54
C THR A 48 -8.63 -18.93 30.63
N THR A 49 -8.67 -19.21 29.33
CA THR A 49 -7.93 -18.45 28.33
C THR A 49 -8.27 -16.98 28.53
N ALA A 50 -7.26 -16.16 28.78
CA ALA A 50 -7.50 -14.73 28.93
C ALA A 50 -8.06 -14.18 27.60
N PRO A 51 -9.00 -13.23 27.64
CA PRO A 51 -9.66 -12.75 26.43
C PRO A 51 -8.65 -12.07 25.48
N ASP A 52 -8.83 -12.29 24.18
CA ASP A 52 -7.99 -11.70 23.13
C ASP A 52 -8.15 -10.17 23.09
N PRO A 53 -7.13 -9.43 22.64
CA PRO A 53 -7.25 -8.00 22.38
C PRO A 53 -8.38 -7.68 21.40
N ALA A 54 -9.04 -6.54 21.59
CA ALA A 54 -10.02 -6.00 20.65
C ALA A 54 -9.88 -4.49 20.52
N VAL A 55 -10.24 -3.92 19.37
CA VAL A 55 -10.33 -2.46 19.18
C VAL A 55 -11.79 -2.05 19.28
N ASP A 56 -12.14 -1.19 20.25
CA ASP A 56 -13.50 -0.67 20.39
C ASP A 56 -13.80 0.36 19.28
N TYR A 57 -12.86 1.29 19.08
CA TYR A 57 -12.90 2.23 17.97
C TYR A 57 -11.51 2.76 17.65
N PHE A 58 -11.32 3.16 16.39
CA PHE A 58 -10.21 3.98 15.94
C PHE A 58 -10.74 4.99 14.92
N ARG A 59 -10.67 6.28 15.25
CA ARG A 59 -11.28 7.36 14.45
C ARG A 59 -10.52 8.67 14.56
N ALA A 60 -10.75 9.57 13.61
CA ALA A 60 -10.43 10.99 13.77
C ALA A 60 -11.59 11.73 14.44
N ASN A 61 -11.32 12.94 14.93
CA ASN A 61 -12.34 13.87 15.42
C ASN A 61 -13.25 14.44 14.31
N VAL A 62 -12.84 14.28 13.05
CA VAL A 62 -13.55 14.73 11.85
C VAL A 62 -13.72 13.57 10.85
N THR A 63 -14.65 13.71 9.92
CA THR A 63 -14.90 12.73 8.84
C THR A 63 -14.27 13.12 7.51
N ILE A 64 -13.84 14.38 7.37
CA ILE A 64 -13.08 14.95 6.26
C ILE A 64 -12.20 16.07 6.83
N ALA A 65 -11.02 16.30 6.26
CA ALA A 65 -10.10 17.36 6.68
C ALA A 65 -9.46 18.06 5.47
N ASP A 66 -8.92 19.26 5.69
CA ASP A 66 -8.14 19.97 4.67
C ASP A 66 -6.65 19.60 4.80
N PRO A 67 -5.90 19.51 3.68
CA PRO A 67 -4.44 19.41 3.75
C PRO A 67 -3.84 20.59 4.54
N GLY A 68 -3.01 20.29 5.54
CA GLY A 68 -2.45 21.30 6.45
C GLY A 68 -3.17 21.42 7.79
N ASP A 69 -4.34 20.80 7.95
CA ASP A 69 -5.07 20.79 9.22
C ASP A 69 -4.35 20.00 10.31
N GLU A 70 -4.68 20.33 11.55
CA GLU A 70 -4.35 19.53 12.72
C GLU A 70 -5.59 18.74 13.17
N ILE A 71 -5.47 17.41 13.19
CA ILE A 71 -6.54 16.50 13.60
C ILE A 71 -6.18 15.75 14.88
N ALA A 72 -7.19 15.26 15.59
CA ALA A 72 -7.02 14.35 16.72
C ALA A 72 -7.43 12.94 16.33
N LEU A 73 -6.47 12.02 16.36
CA LEU A 73 -6.76 10.59 16.31
C LEU A 73 -7.17 10.11 17.70
N GLN A 74 -8.18 9.26 17.77
CA GLN A 74 -8.77 8.75 19.00
C GLN A 74 -8.97 7.25 18.88
N TRP A 75 -8.61 6.52 19.92
CA TRP A 75 -8.80 5.07 19.97
C TRP A 75 -9.11 4.59 21.38
N ALA A 76 -9.83 3.47 21.44
CA ALA A 76 -9.99 2.68 22.65
C ALA A 76 -9.89 1.20 22.30
N THR A 77 -9.32 0.43 23.21
CA THR A 77 -9.09 -1.00 23.03
C THR A 77 -9.47 -1.76 24.30
N GLN A 78 -9.75 -3.05 24.14
CA GLN A 78 -10.01 -3.98 25.22
C GLN A 78 -8.88 -5.01 25.27
N HIS A 79 -8.48 -5.38 26.48
CA HIS A 79 -7.50 -6.46 26.73
C HIS A 79 -6.13 -6.29 26.05
N ALA A 80 -5.80 -5.08 25.60
CA ALA A 80 -4.48 -4.69 25.12
C ALA A 80 -3.73 -3.89 26.20
N ASP A 81 -2.43 -4.08 26.28
CA ASP A 81 -1.55 -3.35 27.21
C ASP A 81 -0.88 -2.15 26.55
N SER A 82 -0.71 -2.21 25.22
CA SER A 82 -0.08 -1.17 24.41
C SER A 82 -0.67 -1.15 23.00
N ALA A 83 -0.47 -0.05 22.29
CA ALA A 83 -0.80 0.00 20.87
C ALA A 83 0.26 0.74 20.06
N THR A 84 0.31 0.46 18.77
CA THR A 84 1.14 1.18 17.80
C THR A 84 0.24 1.71 16.69
N ILE A 85 0.33 3.01 16.42
CA ILE A 85 -0.31 3.61 15.25
C ILE A 85 0.73 3.71 14.15
N TYR A 86 0.39 3.28 12.95
CA TYR A 86 1.17 3.44 11.73
C TYR A 86 0.47 4.42 10.80
N TYR A 87 1.23 5.31 10.17
CA TYR A 87 0.83 5.99 8.95
C TYR A 87 1.04 5.06 7.76
N LEU A 88 0.06 4.98 6.86
CA LEU A 88 0.13 4.13 5.68
C LEU A 88 0.37 5.01 4.44
N LEU A 89 1.52 4.81 3.82
CA LEU A 89 1.88 5.47 2.57
C LEU A 89 1.59 4.52 1.41
N GLY A 90 0.51 4.78 0.67
CA GLY A 90 0.04 3.90 -0.40
C GLY A 90 -0.24 2.46 0.08
N GLY A 91 -0.80 2.32 1.29
CA GLY A 91 -1.11 1.04 1.92
C GLY A 91 0.08 0.35 2.61
N GLN A 92 1.30 0.90 2.52
CA GLN A 92 2.47 0.35 3.20
C GLN A 92 2.67 1.02 4.56
N LEU A 93 2.97 0.21 5.60
CA LEU A 93 3.35 0.73 6.91
C LEU A 93 4.60 1.61 6.77
N SER A 94 4.49 2.85 7.25
CA SER A 94 5.54 3.86 7.18
C SER A 94 5.91 4.31 8.59
N THR A 95 5.80 5.61 8.89
CA THR A 95 6.03 6.18 10.22
C THR A 95 5.10 5.54 11.26
N SER A 96 5.61 5.32 12.47
CA SER A 96 4.85 4.74 13.56
C SER A 96 5.04 5.47 14.88
N TRP A 97 4.06 5.33 15.75
CA TRP A 97 4.04 5.91 17.09
C TRP A 97 3.59 4.86 18.09
N GLN A 98 4.38 4.67 19.14
CA GLN A 98 3.98 3.89 20.31
C GLN A 98 3.01 4.72 21.14
N VAL A 99 1.84 4.15 21.45
CA VAL A 99 0.77 4.83 22.15
C VAL A 99 0.15 3.94 23.23
N PRO A 100 -0.51 4.51 24.25
CA PRO A 100 -1.26 3.73 25.24
C PRO A 100 -2.38 2.92 24.60
N ALA A 101 -2.87 1.89 25.30
CA ALA A 101 -3.99 1.05 24.83
C ALA A 101 -5.28 1.85 24.53
N THR A 102 -5.53 2.94 25.25
CA THR A 102 -6.62 3.88 24.98
C THR A 102 -6.08 5.29 25.08
N GLY A 103 -6.44 6.16 24.14
CA GLY A 103 -5.94 7.52 24.14
C GLY A 103 -6.35 8.36 22.95
N SER A 104 -5.70 9.50 22.85
CA SER A 104 -5.78 10.39 21.70
C SER A 104 -4.40 10.96 21.39
N MET A 105 -4.12 11.19 20.11
CA MET A 105 -2.90 11.85 19.64
C MET A 105 -3.26 12.89 18.58
N THR A 106 -2.56 14.01 18.63
CA THR A 106 -2.64 15.03 17.59
C THR A 106 -1.77 14.63 16.40
N TYR A 107 -2.27 14.88 15.19
CA TYR A 107 -1.54 14.69 13.94
C TYR A 107 -1.73 15.89 13.03
N ALA A 108 -0.63 16.47 12.57
CA ALA A 108 -0.62 17.54 11.58
C ALA A 108 -0.55 16.95 10.17
N ILE A 109 -1.60 17.16 9.37
CA ILE A 109 -1.67 16.72 7.97
C ILE A 109 -0.70 17.57 7.16
N ARG A 110 0.13 16.95 6.31
CA ARG A 110 1.06 17.73 5.49
C ARG A 110 0.28 18.52 4.43
N PRO A 111 0.67 19.77 4.12
CA PRO A 111 0.01 20.56 3.07
C PRO A 111 0.07 19.92 1.67
N SER A 112 0.99 18.98 1.45
CA SER A 112 1.14 18.23 0.21
C SER A 112 0.30 16.95 0.15
N GLU A 113 -0.37 16.54 1.24
CA GLU A 113 -1.26 15.38 1.21
C GLU A 113 -2.49 15.69 0.34
N ARG A 114 -2.97 14.66 -0.33
CA ARG A 114 -4.09 14.73 -1.26
C ARG A 114 -4.94 13.47 -1.13
N ASN A 115 -6.18 13.54 -1.61
CA ASN A 115 -7.13 12.43 -1.67
C ASN A 115 -7.56 11.87 -0.30
N ARG A 116 -6.64 11.25 0.44
CA ARG A 116 -6.89 10.61 1.74
C ARG A 116 -5.59 10.35 2.48
N ILE A 117 -5.69 10.29 3.81
CA ILE A 117 -4.64 9.75 4.67
C ILE A 117 -5.15 8.49 5.37
N THR A 118 -4.27 7.52 5.56
CA THR A 118 -4.64 6.23 6.14
C THR A 118 -3.74 5.90 7.32
N PHE A 119 -4.33 5.38 8.40
CA PHE A 119 -3.64 4.91 9.58
C PHE A 119 -4.08 3.48 9.93
N ALA A 120 -3.18 2.71 10.53
CA ALA A 120 -3.51 1.43 11.15
C ALA A 120 -3.10 1.43 12.62
N LEU A 121 -4.02 1.02 13.48
CA LEU A 121 -3.78 0.79 14.90
C LEU A 121 -3.56 -0.72 15.11
N TYR A 122 -2.47 -1.09 15.76
CA TYR A 122 -2.20 -2.45 16.24
C TYR A 122 -2.19 -2.43 17.77
N ALA A 123 -3.16 -3.10 18.40
CA ALA A 123 -3.31 -3.18 19.85
C ALA A 123 -2.83 -4.55 20.33
N ALA A 124 -1.75 -4.59 21.11
CA ALA A 124 -1.07 -5.82 21.49
C ALA A 124 -1.18 -6.10 22.99
N ARG A 125 -1.22 -7.39 23.33
CA ARG A 125 -1.16 -7.87 24.71
C ARG A 125 0.26 -8.28 25.08
N ALA A 126 0.77 -7.75 26.18
CA ALA A 126 2.12 -7.99 26.66
C ALA A 126 2.35 -9.47 26.97
N GLY A 127 3.52 -9.97 26.55
CA GLY A 127 3.92 -11.36 26.78
C GLY A 127 3.20 -12.40 25.89
N THR A 128 2.51 -11.96 24.84
CA THR A 128 1.83 -12.82 23.86
C THR A 128 2.02 -12.29 22.43
N ASP A 129 1.80 -13.13 21.43
CA ASP A 129 1.73 -12.70 20.01
C ASP A 129 0.32 -12.26 19.60
N GLN A 130 -0.57 -12.04 20.56
CA GLN A 130 -1.96 -11.65 20.29
C GLN A 130 -2.06 -10.15 20.07
N PHE A 131 -2.76 -9.77 19.00
CA PHE A 131 -3.07 -8.38 18.70
C PHE A 131 -4.44 -8.24 18.00
N ALA A 132 -5.03 -7.07 18.14
CA ALA A 132 -6.14 -6.61 17.31
C ALA A 132 -5.68 -5.46 16.42
N GLN A 133 -6.36 -5.26 15.29
CA GLN A 133 -6.05 -4.18 14.38
C GLN A 133 -7.31 -3.43 13.92
N ALA A 134 -7.14 -2.15 13.64
CA ALA A 134 -8.17 -1.32 13.01
C ALA A 134 -7.52 -0.32 12.04
N THR A 135 -8.21 -0.01 10.94
CA THR A 135 -7.77 0.96 9.96
C THR A 135 -8.67 2.19 9.98
N LEU A 136 -8.06 3.36 9.94
CA LEU A 136 -8.73 4.65 9.76
C LEU A 136 -8.32 5.21 8.41
N GLU A 137 -9.30 5.49 7.55
CA GLU A 137 -9.10 6.25 6.32
C GLU A 137 -9.86 7.57 6.44
N LEU A 138 -9.14 8.68 6.31
CA LEU A 138 -9.71 10.01 6.37
C LEU A 138 -9.59 10.68 4.99
N PRO A 139 -10.71 10.91 4.28
CA PRO A 139 -10.69 11.65 3.02
C PRO A 139 -10.25 13.10 3.26
N LEU A 140 -9.55 13.65 2.27
CA LEU A 140 -9.11 15.04 2.26
C LEU A 140 -9.88 15.84 1.21
N THR A 141 -10.12 17.11 1.49
CA THR A 141 -10.59 18.05 0.46
C THR A 141 -9.49 18.27 -0.57
N CYS A 142 -9.89 18.68 -1.77
CA CYS A 142 -8.97 19.01 -2.85
C CYS A 142 -8.80 20.53 -2.95
N PRO A 143 -7.63 21.09 -2.61
CA PRO A 143 -7.41 22.54 -2.64
C PRO A 143 -7.07 23.07 -4.04
N VAL A 144 -6.89 22.18 -5.02
CA VAL A 144 -6.46 22.51 -6.38
C VAL A 144 -7.48 22.03 -7.41
N THR A 145 -7.58 22.75 -8.51
CA THR A 145 -8.45 22.37 -9.64
C THR A 145 -7.62 21.85 -10.80
N TRP A 146 -8.16 20.87 -11.52
CA TRP A 146 -7.62 20.44 -12.80
C TRP A 146 -7.75 21.54 -13.87
N PHE A 147 -6.78 21.68 -14.77
CA PHE A 147 -6.81 22.71 -15.83
C PHE A 147 -7.76 22.39 -16.99
N PHE A 148 -8.44 21.26 -16.97
CA PHE A 148 -9.29 20.73 -18.04
C PHE A 148 -10.57 20.10 -17.49
N THR A 149 -11.52 19.84 -18.39
CA THR A 149 -12.80 19.19 -18.08
C THR A 149 -13.15 18.15 -19.15
N PRO A 150 -13.72 16.98 -18.79
CA PRO A 150 -14.04 16.55 -17.42
C PRO A 150 -12.77 16.25 -16.62
N ALA A 151 -12.77 16.64 -15.35
CA ALA A 151 -11.66 16.40 -14.44
C ALA A 151 -11.68 14.94 -13.93
N PRO A 152 -10.51 14.33 -13.65
CA PRO A 152 -10.44 13.05 -12.93
C PRO A 152 -11.15 13.08 -11.58
N ASP A 153 -11.67 11.93 -11.14
CA ASP A 153 -12.29 11.73 -9.81
C ASP A 153 -11.22 11.54 -8.71
N GLU A 154 -10.19 12.38 -8.75
CA GLU A 154 -9.14 12.48 -7.73
C GLU A 154 -8.51 13.86 -7.78
N CYS A 155 -7.83 14.24 -6.71
CA CYS A 155 -7.15 15.53 -6.62
C CYS A 155 -5.82 15.52 -7.39
N ALA A 156 -5.53 16.62 -8.09
CA ALA A 156 -4.20 16.86 -8.64
C ALA A 156 -3.17 17.03 -7.52
N GLN A 157 -1.91 16.70 -7.81
CA GLN A 157 -0.81 16.89 -6.86
C GLN A 157 -0.63 18.38 -6.54
N ASP A 158 -0.53 19.19 -7.58
CA ASP A 158 -0.30 20.63 -7.51
C ASP A 158 -1.23 21.40 -8.45
N ALA A 159 -1.26 22.72 -8.29
CA ALA A 159 -1.91 23.60 -9.26
C ALA A 159 -1.23 23.46 -10.63
N ALA A 160 -1.96 23.79 -11.69
CA ALA A 160 -1.44 23.65 -13.05
C ALA A 160 -0.16 24.46 -13.28
N LEU A 161 0.88 23.76 -13.67
CA LEU A 161 2.15 24.36 -14.07
C LEU A 161 1.97 24.95 -15.46
N GLN A 162 1.63 26.24 -15.52
CA GLN A 162 1.52 26.99 -16.77
C GLN A 162 2.92 27.35 -17.28
N SER A 163 3.15 27.14 -18.56
CA SER A 163 4.47 27.30 -19.17
C SER A 163 4.35 27.61 -20.65
N PRO A 164 5.30 28.37 -21.23
CA PRO A 164 5.60 28.24 -22.65
C PRO A 164 5.89 26.78 -22.99
N GLY A 165 5.47 26.38 -24.19
CA GLY A 165 5.73 25.07 -24.74
C GLY A 165 5.75 25.12 -26.25
N ALA A 166 6.12 24.01 -26.85
CA ALA A 166 6.08 23.82 -28.29
C ALA A 166 5.55 22.43 -28.61
N GLU A 167 4.91 22.28 -29.75
CA GLU A 167 4.40 21.00 -30.25
C GLU A 167 4.81 20.82 -31.70
N GLN A 168 5.23 19.61 -32.06
CA GLN A 168 5.51 19.25 -33.44
C GLN A 168 4.94 17.86 -33.75
N PRO A 169 4.06 17.73 -34.77
CA PRO A 169 3.53 16.45 -35.20
C PRO A 169 4.52 15.71 -36.09
N PHE A 170 4.54 14.37 -35.97
CA PHE A 170 5.35 13.45 -36.74
C PHE A 170 4.48 12.43 -37.48
N GLU A 171 5.09 11.58 -38.32
CA GLU A 171 4.38 10.52 -39.04
C GLU A 171 3.67 9.54 -38.09
N HIS A 172 4.28 9.26 -36.93
CA HIS A 172 3.84 8.23 -35.99
C HIS A 172 3.89 8.73 -34.54
N GLY A 173 3.50 9.97 -34.32
CA GLY A 173 3.42 10.54 -32.99
C GLY A 173 3.57 12.05 -32.94
N VAL A 174 3.94 12.55 -31.76
CA VAL A 174 4.11 13.99 -31.50
C VAL A 174 5.24 14.21 -30.49
N MET A 175 5.95 15.32 -30.62
CA MET A 175 6.78 15.85 -29.54
C MET A 175 6.15 17.09 -28.92
N LEU A 176 6.21 17.17 -27.59
CA LEU A 176 5.84 18.37 -26.82
C LEU A 176 6.99 18.80 -25.93
N TRP A 177 7.29 20.09 -25.95
CA TRP A 177 8.25 20.71 -25.03
C TRP A 177 7.51 21.49 -23.94
N VAL A 178 7.99 21.36 -22.70
CA VAL A 178 7.48 22.08 -21.53
C VAL A 178 8.64 22.83 -20.88
N GLU A 179 8.71 24.14 -21.09
CA GLU A 179 9.82 24.99 -20.62
C GLU A 179 10.03 24.89 -19.11
N ALA A 180 8.95 24.97 -18.32
CA ALA A 180 9.02 24.97 -16.86
C ALA A 180 9.59 23.66 -16.26
N GLN A 181 9.58 22.57 -17.03
CA GLN A 181 10.20 21.30 -16.65
C GLN A 181 11.55 21.06 -17.34
N ASN A 182 11.90 21.90 -18.32
CA ASN A 182 13.01 21.71 -19.25
C ASN A 182 12.99 20.31 -19.90
N CYS A 183 11.82 19.87 -20.35
CA CYS A 183 11.60 18.50 -20.82
C CYS A 183 10.90 18.46 -22.19
N ILE A 184 11.28 17.49 -23.00
CA ILE A 184 10.63 17.08 -24.25
C ILE A 184 9.95 15.74 -24.02
N TYR A 185 8.63 15.75 -24.10
CA TYR A 185 7.78 14.56 -24.15
C TYR A 185 7.71 14.05 -25.58
N VAL A 186 7.94 12.76 -25.77
CA VAL A 186 7.81 12.08 -27.05
C VAL A 186 6.71 11.05 -26.92
N LEU A 187 5.62 11.24 -27.66
CA LEU A 187 4.46 10.35 -27.67
C LEU A 187 4.47 9.58 -28.98
N TYR A 188 4.59 8.26 -28.92
CA TYR A 188 4.62 7.39 -30.09
C TYR A 188 3.24 6.81 -30.34
N ASP A 189 2.75 6.80 -31.58
CA ASP A 189 1.52 6.09 -31.91
C ASP A 189 1.69 4.58 -31.68
N GLY A 190 0.65 3.94 -31.15
CA GLY A 190 0.63 2.50 -30.84
C GLY A 190 -0.43 1.75 -31.64
N PRO A 191 -0.28 0.41 -31.79
CA PRO A 191 -1.24 -0.41 -32.53
C PRO A 191 -2.62 -0.50 -31.87
N ASP A 192 -2.71 -0.34 -30.55
CA ASP A 192 -3.94 -0.57 -29.76
C ASP A 192 -4.53 0.73 -29.15
N ALA A 193 -4.49 1.85 -29.88
CA ALA A 193 -4.92 3.20 -29.46
C ALA A 193 -4.18 3.80 -28.24
N ASN A 194 -3.48 2.98 -27.46
CA ASN A 194 -2.61 3.39 -26.37
C ASN A 194 -1.16 3.25 -26.84
N GLY A 195 -0.56 4.35 -27.24
CA GLY A 195 0.84 4.43 -27.64
C GLY A 195 1.79 4.45 -26.44
N GLU A 196 3.10 4.28 -26.64
CA GLU A 196 4.08 4.50 -25.56
C GLU A 196 4.53 5.95 -25.54
N TRP A 197 5.06 6.40 -24.40
CA TRP A 197 5.68 7.72 -24.32
C TRP A 197 7.01 7.69 -23.60
N THR A 198 7.86 8.67 -23.87
CA THR A 198 9.10 8.89 -23.13
C THR A 198 9.32 10.37 -22.91
N VAL A 199 10.27 10.70 -22.05
CA VAL A 199 10.65 12.07 -21.75
C VAL A 199 12.17 12.19 -21.79
N TYR A 200 12.64 13.27 -22.40
CA TYR A 200 14.04 13.67 -22.46
C TYR A 200 14.19 15.05 -21.85
N GLU A 201 15.32 15.32 -21.20
CA GLU A 201 15.69 16.69 -20.85
C GLU A 201 16.01 17.47 -22.13
N ASP A 202 15.56 18.71 -22.22
CA ASP A 202 15.97 19.59 -23.30
C ASP A 202 17.35 20.18 -23.02
N THR A 203 18.36 19.59 -23.66
CA THR A 203 19.75 20.03 -23.54
C THR A 203 20.18 20.91 -24.71
N TRP A 204 19.28 21.28 -25.63
CA TRP A 204 19.64 22.14 -26.75
C TRP A 204 19.95 23.56 -26.27
N THR A 205 21.02 24.12 -26.80
CA THR A 205 21.45 25.49 -26.54
C THR A 205 21.56 26.28 -27.85
N PRO A 206 21.54 27.62 -27.80
CA PRO A 206 21.74 28.44 -29.00
C PRO A 206 23.09 28.23 -29.72
N ASP A 207 24.07 27.60 -29.06
CA ASP A 207 25.36 27.25 -29.65
C ASP A 207 25.31 25.93 -30.45
N ASP A 208 24.26 25.13 -30.26
CA ASP A 208 24.04 23.89 -31.00
C ASP A 208 23.44 24.16 -32.39
N PRO A 209 23.75 23.32 -33.40
CA PRO A 209 23.10 23.41 -34.70
C PRO A 209 21.58 23.32 -34.58
N VAL A 210 20.88 24.23 -35.26
CA VAL A 210 19.40 24.23 -35.33
C VAL A 210 18.91 22.96 -36.04
N GLU A 211 19.60 22.57 -37.12
CA GLU A 211 19.33 21.41 -37.97
C GLU A 211 20.66 20.76 -38.41
N ASP A 212 20.62 19.57 -39.02
CA ASP A 212 21.78 18.99 -39.70
C ASP A 212 21.66 19.24 -41.21
N PRO A 213 22.51 20.11 -41.80
CA PRO A 213 22.41 20.46 -43.22
C PRO A 213 22.67 19.28 -44.18
N ASN A 214 23.09 18.11 -43.67
CA ASN A 214 23.26 16.89 -44.47
C ASN A 214 22.01 16.00 -44.47
N ILE A 215 20.97 16.36 -43.73
CA ILE A 215 19.68 15.66 -43.69
C ILE A 215 18.69 16.43 -44.56
N ASP A 216 18.36 15.89 -45.72
CA ASP A 216 17.36 16.48 -46.62
C ASP A 216 16.01 15.77 -46.41
N PRO A 217 14.98 16.44 -45.87
CA PRO A 217 13.69 15.82 -45.62
C PRO A 217 12.96 15.50 -46.95
N PRO A 218 12.20 14.40 -47.04
CA PRO A 218 11.38 14.13 -48.21
C PRO A 218 10.31 15.22 -48.42
N ALA A 219 9.83 15.38 -49.65
CA ALA A 219 8.82 16.37 -49.99
C ALA A 219 7.58 16.26 -49.08
N GLY A 220 7.21 17.37 -48.44
CA GLY A 220 6.08 17.45 -47.52
C GLY A 220 6.42 17.15 -46.05
N PHE A 221 7.66 16.82 -45.76
CA PHE A 221 8.17 16.58 -44.41
C PHE A 221 9.24 17.59 -44.02
N TYR A 222 9.58 17.60 -42.73
CA TYR A 222 10.53 18.53 -42.13
C TYR A 222 11.56 17.77 -41.29
N GLU A 223 12.80 18.25 -41.30
CA GLU A 223 13.73 17.92 -40.22
C GLU A 223 13.29 18.67 -38.97
N PRO A 224 13.13 18.01 -37.80
CA PRO A 224 12.88 18.71 -36.55
C PRO A 224 14.05 19.64 -36.21
N GLU A 225 13.73 20.84 -35.74
CA GLU A 225 14.72 21.85 -35.38
C GLU A 225 14.99 21.85 -33.86
N ARG A 226 16.10 22.48 -33.44
CA ARG A 226 16.42 22.78 -32.04
C ARG A 226 16.33 21.56 -31.11
N GLY A 227 15.62 21.66 -29.98
CA GLY A 227 15.48 20.60 -28.98
C GLY A 227 14.85 19.33 -29.55
N PHE A 228 13.77 19.46 -30.32
CA PHE A 228 13.15 18.32 -31.01
C PHE A 228 14.12 17.67 -32.00
N GLY A 229 14.85 18.48 -32.77
CA GLY A 229 15.91 18.05 -33.67
C GLY A 229 17.04 17.31 -32.96
N LEU A 230 17.50 17.85 -31.84
CA LEU A 230 18.58 17.25 -31.06
C LEU A 230 18.17 15.88 -30.54
N VAL A 231 16.98 15.74 -29.94
CA VAL A 231 16.44 14.45 -29.49
C VAL A 231 16.30 13.48 -30.68
N TRP A 232 15.69 13.92 -31.77
CA TRP A 232 15.44 13.08 -32.95
C TRP A 232 16.74 12.59 -33.62
N ARG A 233 17.78 13.44 -33.70
CA ARG A 233 19.09 13.06 -34.28
C ARG A 233 19.94 12.21 -33.33
N THR A 234 19.85 12.45 -32.03
CA THR A 234 20.70 11.81 -31.01
C THR A 234 20.23 10.40 -30.66
N TYR A 235 18.92 10.15 -30.68
CA TYR A 235 18.30 8.89 -30.27
C TYR A 235 17.70 8.17 -31.49
N PRO A 236 18.41 7.20 -32.10
CA PRO A 236 17.93 6.51 -33.29
C PRO A 236 16.57 5.84 -33.11
N GLU A 237 16.26 5.36 -31.90
CA GLU A 237 14.97 4.77 -31.57
C GLU A 237 13.81 5.78 -31.65
N VAL A 238 14.06 7.04 -31.29
CA VAL A 238 13.06 8.11 -31.41
C VAL A 238 12.75 8.35 -32.88
N ARG A 239 13.81 8.57 -33.68
CA ARG A 239 13.68 8.81 -35.13
C ARG A 239 13.00 7.65 -35.87
N GLN A 240 13.40 6.41 -35.56
CA GLN A 240 12.83 5.23 -36.22
C GLN A 240 11.36 5.03 -35.89
N ARG A 241 10.94 5.35 -34.66
CA ARG A 241 9.55 5.17 -34.22
C ARG A 241 8.64 6.30 -34.66
N LEU A 242 9.09 7.56 -34.60
CA LEU A 242 8.27 8.72 -34.99
C LEU A 242 8.20 8.94 -36.50
N GLY A 243 9.28 8.61 -37.24
CA GLY A 243 9.44 9.05 -38.61
C GLY A 243 9.80 10.54 -38.70
N TRP A 244 9.42 11.20 -39.80
CA TRP A 244 9.66 12.61 -40.05
C TRP A 244 8.61 13.52 -39.43
N ALA A 245 8.96 14.78 -39.20
CA ALA A 245 7.96 15.79 -38.82
C ALA A 245 7.05 16.10 -40.02
N THR A 246 5.74 16.16 -39.77
CA THR A 246 4.71 16.41 -40.80
C THR A 246 4.32 17.88 -40.88
N ALA A 247 4.72 18.68 -39.89
CA ALA A 247 4.60 20.14 -39.89
C ALA A 247 5.76 20.78 -39.11
N PRO A 248 6.01 22.08 -39.28
CA PRO A 248 6.94 22.82 -38.43
C PRO A 248 6.51 22.82 -36.96
N GLU A 249 7.48 22.96 -36.07
CA GLU A 249 7.25 23.21 -34.64
C GLU A 249 6.41 24.48 -34.44
N GLN A 250 5.46 24.43 -33.50
CA GLN A 250 4.62 25.57 -33.13
C GLN A 250 4.68 25.84 -31.63
N ALA A 251 5.03 27.09 -31.29
CA ALA A 251 5.03 27.56 -29.92
C ALA A 251 3.61 27.91 -29.43
N PHE A 252 3.33 27.58 -28.17
CA PHE A 252 2.06 27.87 -27.52
C PHE A 252 2.21 27.94 -25.99
N SER A 253 1.10 28.18 -25.28
CA SER A 253 1.06 28.08 -23.82
C SER A 253 0.49 26.72 -23.41
N THR A 254 1.33 25.90 -22.81
CA THR A 254 0.95 24.59 -22.28
C THR A 254 0.70 24.65 -20.77
N ALA A 255 0.16 23.56 -20.24
CA ALA A 255 -0.08 23.34 -18.82
C ALA A 255 0.22 21.89 -18.48
N TYR A 256 0.89 21.65 -17.34
CA TYR A 256 1.15 20.32 -16.80
C TYR A 256 0.49 20.12 -15.43
N GLN A 257 -0.14 18.97 -15.21
CA GLN A 257 -0.54 18.46 -13.89
C GLN A 257 -0.38 16.95 -13.83
N SER A 258 -0.27 16.40 -12.62
CA SER A 258 -0.28 14.97 -12.38
C SER A 258 -1.26 14.60 -11.28
N THR A 259 -1.65 13.32 -11.24
CA THR A 259 -2.35 12.78 -10.08
C THR A 259 -1.46 12.80 -8.84
N ALA A 260 -2.09 12.66 -7.67
CA ALA A 260 -1.45 12.74 -6.36
C ALA A 260 -1.30 11.37 -5.69
N ARG A 261 -1.04 10.33 -6.48
CA ARG A 261 -0.91 8.95 -6.02
C ARG A 261 0.49 8.73 -5.47
N TYR A 262 0.62 7.82 -4.49
CA TYR A 262 1.93 7.44 -3.96
C TYR A 262 2.85 6.84 -5.04
N LYS A 263 2.27 6.08 -5.96
CA LYS A 263 2.92 5.47 -7.13
C LYS A 263 1.96 5.47 -8.30
N TYR A 264 2.50 5.23 -9.49
CA TYR A 264 1.72 5.10 -10.71
C TYR A 264 0.90 6.37 -11.01
N ASN A 265 1.58 7.53 -10.95
CA ASN A 265 0.96 8.80 -11.29
C ASN A 265 0.71 8.89 -12.79
N GLU A 266 -0.44 9.46 -13.13
CA GLU A 266 -0.83 9.87 -14.47
C GLU A 266 -0.45 11.33 -14.65
N SER A 267 -0.07 11.73 -15.86
CA SER A 267 0.27 13.11 -16.20
C SER A 267 -0.64 13.65 -17.29
N TYR A 268 -0.94 14.93 -17.25
CA TYR A 268 -1.80 15.61 -18.20
C TYR A 268 -1.09 16.84 -18.75
N LEU A 269 -1.01 16.94 -20.07
CA LEU A 269 -0.41 18.07 -20.77
C LEU A 269 -1.42 18.71 -21.71
N ARG A 270 -1.53 20.03 -21.68
CA ARG A 270 -2.33 20.76 -22.68
C ARG A 270 -1.64 20.69 -24.06
N ALA A 271 -2.39 20.26 -25.06
CA ALA A 271 -1.98 20.21 -26.46
C ALA A 271 -2.17 21.56 -27.16
N LEU A 272 -1.50 21.73 -28.30
CA LEU A 272 -1.56 22.95 -29.12
C LEU A 272 -2.99 23.31 -29.57
N ASP A 273 -3.79 22.30 -29.92
CA ASP A 273 -5.19 22.47 -30.36
C ASP A 273 -6.18 22.69 -29.21
N GLY A 274 -5.68 22.75 -27.97
CA GLY A 274 -6.49 22.95 -26.76
C GLY A 274 -6.97 21.64 -26.11
N GLY A 275 -6.72 20.48 -26.74
CA GLY A 275 -6.96 19.19 -26.13
C GLY A 275 -5.96 18.85 -25.04
N VAL A 276 -6.03 17.64 -24.50
CA VAL A 276 -5.15 17.19 -23.40
C VAL A 276 -4.52 15.85 -23.72
N TYR A 277 -3.19 15.76 -23.67
CA TYR A 277 -2.49 14.48 -23.65
C TYR A 277 -2.54 13.91 -22.24
N HIS A 278 -3.20 12.77 -22.08
CA HIS A 278 -3.23 11.98 -20.87
C HIS A 278 -2.16 10.88 -20.98
N LEU A 279 -1.15 10.97 -20.14
CA LEU A 279 -0.03 10.03 -20.07
C LEU A 279 -0.26 9.03 -18.94
N LEU A 280 -0.41 7.76 -19.31
CA LEU A 280 -0.56 6.67 -18.36
C LEU A 280 0.74 6.43 -17.58
N PRO A 281 0.65 5.82 -16.39
CA PRO A 281 1.80 5.61 -15.54
C PRO A 281 2.87 4.75 -16.20
N GLU A 282 4.11 4.93 -15.74
CA GLU A 282 5.25 4.07 -16.14
C GLU A 282 5.46 3.99 -17.66
N ARG A 283 5.12 5.05 -18.41
CA ARG A 283 5.32 5.11 -19.87
C ARG A 283 4.48 4.11 -20.67
N SER A 284 3.48 3.50 -20.03
CA SER A 284 2.72 2.37 -20.55
C SER A 284 1.72 2.72 -21.65
N GLY A 285 1.36 4.00 -21.77
CA GLY A 285 0.22 4.42 -22.58
C GLY A 285 0.13 5.93 -22.66
N TRP A 286 -0.43 6.45 -23.75
CA TRP A 286 -0.99 7.79 -23.78
C TRP A 286 -2.24 7.81 -24.64
N GLU A 287 -3.13 8.76 -24.35
CA GLU A 287 -4.30 9.06 -25.15
C GLU A 287 -4.50 10.58 -25.20
N LYS A 288 -5.26 11.05 -26.20
CA LYS A 288 -5.69 12.44 -26.27
C LYS A 288 -7.14 12.55 -25.82
N ILE A 289 -7.39 13.33 -24.79
CA ILE A 289 -8.72 13.57 -24.22
C ILE A 289 -9.13 15.03 -24.45
N ALA A 290 -10.41 15.20 -24.80
CA ALA A 290 -11.10 16.46 -25.12
C ALA A 290 -10.57 17.22 -26.36
#